data_AF-A0A3C0ABR9-F1
#
_entry.id   AF-A0A3C0ABR9-F1
#
_cell.length_a   1.000
_cell.length_b   1.000
_cell.length_c   1.000
_cell.angle_alpha   90.00
_cell.angle_beta   90.00
_cell.angle_gamma   90.00
#
_symmetry.space_group_name_H-M   'P 1'
#
loop_
_entity.id
_entity.type
_entity.pdbx_description
1 polymer ?
#
loop_
_entity_poly.entity_id
_entity_poly.type
_entity_poly.pdbx_seq_one_letter_code
_entity_poly.pdbx_strand_id
1 'polypeptide(L)'
;MIILLFIVVLWYGGLFFQTFFLHRYAAHQTYTMSKTAERITFILTWVFQGSNYLSAYGYGVMHRMHHAYADTEKDPHSPKYDLNIFSMMWKTKNIYYQINKQQIVVEPKFTKNVPQWKRFDAFASSWFSRLAWSIAYFSFFFVYTTSAWQWLLFPVALLMAPIHGVIINWDGHIFGYVNFKSKDTS
;
A
#
# COMPACT_ATOMS: atom_id res chain seq x y z
N MET A 1 -12.95 -16.91 -17.47
CA MET A 1 -12.77 -17.27 -16.04
C MET A 1 -11.36 -16.99 -15.53
N ILE A 2 -10.31 -17.28 -16.30
CA ILE A 2 -8.91 -17.11 -15.88
C ILE A 2 -8.56 -15.68 -15.45
N ILE A 3 -8.93 -14.66 -16.24
CA ILE A 3 -8.68 -13.25 -15.88
C ILE A 3 -9.33 -12.87 -14.54
N LEU A 4 -10.56 -13.31 -14.30
CA LEU A 4 -11.26 -13.03 -13.03
C LEU A 4 -10.54 -13.68 -11.84
N LEU A 5 -10.14 -14.95 -11.98
CA LEU A 5 -9.38 -15.64 -10.93
C LEU A 5 -8.04 -14.95 -10.67
N PHE A 6 -7.35 -14.51 -11.72
CA PHE A 6 -6.10 -13.76 -11.59
C PHE A 6 -6.30 -12.45 -10.82
N ILE A 7 -7.33 -11.68 -11.14
CA ILE A 7 -7.68 -10.44 -10.42
C ILE A 7 -8.01 -10.72 -8.96
N VAL A 8 -8.81 -11.76 -8.67
CA VAL A 8 -9.16 -12.15 -7.29
C VAL A 8 -7.90 -12.51 -6.50
N VAL A 9 -6.98 -13.27 -7.09
CA VAL A 9 -5.71 -13.64 -6.44
C VAL A 9 -4.84 -12.40 -6.17
N LEU A 10 -4.70 -11.49 -7.13
CA LEU A 10 -3.96 -10.25 -6.93
C LEU A 10 -4.61 -9.35 -5.87
N TRP A 11 -5.94 -9.23 -5.90
CA TRP A 11 -6.70 -8.41 -4.97
C TRP A 11 -6.52 -8.88 -3.53
N TYR A 12 -6.86 -10.14 -3.24
CA TYR A 12 -6.80 -10.68 -1.88
C TYR A 12 -5.37 -10.98 -1.44
N GLY A 13 -4.48 -11.37 -2.35
CA GLY A 13 -3.06 -11.54 -2.04
C GLY A 13 -2.41 -10.21 -1.66
N GLY A 14 -2.64 -9.16 -2.46
CA GLY A 14 -2.16 -7.81 -2.18
C GLY A 14 -2.70 -7.27 -0.85
N LEU A 15 -4.01 -7.41 -0.60
CA LEU A 15 -4.64 -7.06 0.66
C LEU A 15 -4.06 -7.83 1.84
N PHE A 16 -3.86 -9.15 1.71
CA PHE A 16 -3.29 -9.96 2.77
C PHE A 16 -1.93 -9.43 3.18
N PHE A 17 -1.00 -9.20 2.26
CA PHE A 17 0.33 -8.68 2.60
C PHE A 17 0.30 -7.23 3.07
N GLN A 18 -0.63 -6.41 2.58
CA GLN A 18 -0.84 -5.06 3.11
C GLN A 18 -1.32 -5.10 4.57
N THR A 19 -2.28 -5.96 4.91
CA THR A 19 -2.81 -6.09 6.28
C THR A 19 -1.85 -6.81 7.21
N PHE A 20 -1.38 -8.00 6.83
CA PHE A 20 -0.50 -8.83 7.64
C PHE A 20 0.85 -8.15 7.84
N PHE A 21 1.55 -7.85 6.74
CA PHE A 21 2.94 -7.39 6.81
C PHE A 21 3.07 -5.88 6.96
N LEU A 22 2.46 -5.09 6.09
CA LEU A 22 2.68 -3.64 6.09
C LEU A 22 1.99 -2.95 7.29
N HIS A 23 0.74 -3.31 7.56
CA HIS A 23 -0.06 -2.70 8.62
C HIS A 23 0.25 -3.31 10.00
N ARG A 24 -0.06 -4.59 10.20
CA ARG A 24 0.01 -5.22 11.54
C ARG A 24 1.44 -5.45 12.03
N TYR A 25 2.35 -5.85 11.14
CA TYR A 25 3.76 -6.02 11.49
C TYR A 25 4.52 -4.69 11.42
N ALA A 26 4.70 -4.09 10.23
CA ALA A 26 5.59 -2.93 10.08
C ALA A 26 5.08 -1.68 10.81
N ALA A 27 3.80 -1.33 10.70
CA ALA A 27 3.25 -0.16 11.37
C ALA A 27 2.98 -0.40 12.86
N HIS A 28 2.26 -1.46 13.21
CA HIS A 28 1.75 -1.64 14.58
C HIS A 28 2.55 -2.59 15.47
N GLN A 29 3.50 -3.35 14.92
CA GLN A 29 4.33 -4.29 15.70
C GLN A 29 3.49 -5.25 16.58
N THR A 30 2.34 -5.69 16.08
CA THR A 30 1.40 -6.56 16.82
C THR A 30 1.91 -7.99 17.03
N TYR A 31 2.97 -8.37 16.32
CA TYR A 31 3.66 -9.64 16.44
C TYR A 31 5.11 -9.52 15.93
N THR A 32 5.92 -10.55 16.17
CA THR A 32 7.33 -10.61 15.73
C THR A 32 7.54 -11.70 14.68
N MET A 33 8.58 -11.56 13.86
CA MET A 33 9.02 -12.57 12.89
C MET A 33 10.48 -12.91 13.11
N SER A 34 10.87 -14.14 12.76
CA SER A 34 12.29 -14.44 12.54
C SER A 34 12.81 -13.66 11.33
N LYS A 35 14.12 -13.40 11.28
CA LYS A 35 14.75 -12.70 10.15
C LYS A 35 14.45 -13.38 8.81
N THR A 36 14.42 -14.71 8.78
CA THR A 36 14.10 -15.48 7.56
C THR A 36 12.64 -15.29 7.14
N ALA A 37 11.70 -15.38 8.07
CA ALA A 37 10.28 -15.16 7.79
C ALA A 37 10.02 -13.73 7.30
N GLU A 38 10.67 -12.73 7.90
CA GLU A 38 10.56 -11.34 7.45
C GLU A 38 11.05 -11.19 6.00
N ARG A 39 12.21 -11.75 5.65
CA ARG A 39 12.76 -11.69 4.29
C ARG A 39 11.86 -12.37 3.26
N ILE A 40 11.31 -13.53 3.59
CA ILE A 40 10.33 -14.23 2.73
C ILE A 40 9.10 -13.34 2.55
N THR A 41 8.62 -12.71 3.63
CA THR A 41 7.43 -11.85 3.57
C THR A 41 7.66 -10.60 2.72
N PHE A 42 8.85 -9.99 2.76
CA PHE A 42 9.22 -8.91 1.82
C PHE A 42 9.08 -9.35 0.36
N ILE A 43 9.61 -10.54 0.01
CA ILE A 43 9.56 -11.07 -1.35
C ILE A 43 8.12 -11.37 -1.77
N LEU A 44 7.35 -12.04 -0.91
CA LEU A 44 5.95 -12.34 -1.20
C LEU A 44 5.12 -11.06 -1.34
N THR A 45 5.36 -10.05 -0.52
CA THR A 45 4.71 -8.73 -0.65
C THR A 45 4.99 -8.13 -2.03
N TRP A 46 6.23 -8.19 -2.51
CA TRP A 46 6.59 -7.75 -3.86
C TRP A 46 5.90 -8.56 -4.97
N VAL A 47 5.78 -9.87 -4.82
CA VAL A 47 5.09 -10.73 -5.81
C VAL A 47 3.60 -10.41 -5.89
N PHE A 48 2.92 -10.27 -4.75
CA PHE A 48 1.47 -10.08 -4.72
C PHE A 48 1.02 -8.64 -4.96
N GLN A 49 1.87 -7.64 -4.67
CA GLN A 49 1.59 -6.23 -5.01
C GLN A 49 2.15 -5.82 -6.39
N GLY A 50 3.13 -6.55 -6.92
CA GLY A 50 3.68 -6.38 -8.25
C GLY A 50 4.01 -4.95 -8.65
N SER A 51 3.33 -4.43 -9.69
CA SER A 51 3.59 -3.10 -10.27
C SER A 51 3.34 -1.94 -9.29
N ASN A 52 2.62 -2.19 -8.20
CA ASN A 52 2.28 -1.20 -7.18
C ASN A 52 2.85 -1.51 -5.80
N TYR A 53 3.94 -2.30 -5.72
CA TYR A 53 4.67 -2.58 -4.47
C TYR A 53 4.86 -1.34 -3.59
N LEU A 54 4.56 -1.55 -2.29
CA LEU A 54 4.81 -0.62 -1.20
C LEU A 54 5.89 -1.19 -0.27
N SER A 55 6.97 -0.44 -0.09
CA SER A 55 8.00 -0.69 0.92
C SER A 55 7.39 -0.73 2.33
N ALA A 56 7.80 -1.73 3.12
CA ALA A 56 7.39 -1.88 4.52
C ALA A 56 7.79 -0.68 5.37
N TYR A 57 8.95 -0.10 5.10
CA TYR A 57 9.44 1.09 5.79
C TYR A 57 8.56 2.31 5.50
N GLY A 58 8.34 2.62 4.23
CA GLY A 58 7.55 3.77 3.81
C GLY A 58 6.11 3.68 4.27
N TYR A 59 5.50 2.49 4.15
CA TYR A 59 4.12 2.27 4.60
C TYR A 59 4.03 2.37 6.11
N GLY A 60 4.88 1.65 6.85
CA GLY A 60 4.83 1.61 8.30
C GLY A 60 5.05 2.99 8.95
N VAL A 61 5.99 3.76 8.43
CA VAL A 61 6.25 5.13 8.90
C VAL A 61 5.06 6.06 8.62
N MET A 62 4.57 6.08 7.38
CA MET A 62 3.44 6.94 7.00
C MET A 62 2.18 6.59 7.77
N HIS A 63 1.92 5.30 7.97
CA HIS A 63 0.76 4.80 8.72
C HIS A 63 0.81 5.22 10.20
N ARG A 64 2.00 5.22 10.82
CA ARG A 64 2.16 5.72 12.19
C ARG A 64 1.99 7.23 12.28
N MET A 65 2.41 7.98 11.26
CA MET A 65 2.16 9.42 11.18
C MET A 65 0.66 9.70 11.09
N HIS A 66 -0.08 8.95 10.27
CA HIS A 66 -1.53 9.04 10.19
C HIS A 66 -2.19 8.82 11.55
N HIS A 67 -1.91 7.72 12.25
CA HIS A 67 -2.50 7.51 13.59
C HIS A 67 -2.14 8.58 14.63
N ALA A 68 -0.94 9.16 14.56
CA ALA A 68 -0.53 10.20 15.51
C ALA A 68 -1.12 11.58 15.19
N TYR A 69 -1.49 11.81 13.93
CA TYR A 69 -1.93 13.10 13.42
C TYR A 69 -3.32 13.06 12.78
N ALA A 70 -4.08 11.99 12.99
CA ALA A 70 -5.41 11.79 12.44
C ALA A 70 -6.31 13.00 12.73
N ASP A 71 -7.08 13.41 11.74
CA ASP A 71 -7.93 14.61 11.79
C ASP A 71 -7.19 15.91 12.15
N THR A 72 -5.95 16.04 11.70
CA THR A 72 -5.18 17.29 11.72
C THR A 72 -4.55 17.57 10.36
N GLU A 73 -4.08 18.79 10.14
CA GLU A 73 -3.36 19.19 8.91
C GLU A 73 -2.09 18.35 8.64
N LYS A 74 -1.52 17.76 9.69
CA LYS A 74 -0.29 16.94 9.63
C LYS A 74 -0.55 15.50 9.20
N ASP A 75 -1.80 15.08 9.08
CA ASP A 75 -2.15 13.76 8.57
C ASP A 75 -1.73 13.63 7.09
N PRO A 76 -0.96 12.59 6.72
CA PRO A 76 -0.58 12.33 5.33
C PRO A 76 -1.76 12.02 4.39
N HIS A 77 -2.94 11.69 4.91
CA HIS A 77 -4.14 11.39 4.12
C HIS A 77 -5.43 11.63 4.92
N SER A 78 -5.76 12.90 5.19
CA SER A 78 -6.96 13.23 5.96
C SER A 78 -8.10 13.69 5.05
N PRO A 79 -9.23 12.97 5.01
CA PRO A 79 -10.40 13.42 4.26
C PRO A 79 -11.02 14.72 4.79
N LYS A 80 -10.73 15.08 6.05
CA LYS A 80 -11.20 16.32 6.67
C LYS A 80 -10.40 17.55 6.22
N TYR A 81 -9.13 17.38 5.87
CA TYR A 81 -8.22 18.48 5.52
C TYR A 81 -7.79 18.49 4.04
N ASP A 82 -8.02 17.40 3.30
CA ASP A 82 -7.73 17.32 1.87
C ASP A 82 -9.01 17.59 1.06
N LEU A 83 -8.91 18.44 0.02
CA LEU A 83 -10.06 18.95 -0.74
C LEU A 83 -10.93 17.87 -1.40
N ASN A 84 -10.31 16.76 -1.81
CA ASN A 84 -10.94 15.62 -2.48
C ASN A 84 -9.98 14.43 -2.51
N ILE A 85 -10.48 13.27 -2.94
CA ILE A 85 -9.74 12.01 -3.07
C ILE A 85 -8.44 12.19 -3.86
N PHE A 86 -8.44 12.93 -4.97
CA PHE A 86 -7.25 13.10 -5.81
C PHE A 86 -6.16 13.92 -5.09
N SER A 87 -6.55 15.02 -4.43
CA SER A 87 -5.64 15.84 -3.64
C SER A 87 -5.02 15.03 -2.49
N MET A 88 -5.84 14.26 -1.76
CA MET A 88 -5.38 13.37 -0.70
C MET A 88 -4.37 12.37 -1.25
N MET A 89 -4.75 11.58 -2.27
CA MET A 89 -3.88 10.54 -2.84
C MET A 89 -2.57 11.09 -3.39
N TRP A 90 -2.58 12.30 -3.96
CA TRP A 90 -1.37 12.95 -4.45
C TRP A 90 -0.45 13.38 -3.30
N LYS A 91 -1.01 13.98 -2.25
CA LYS A 91 -0.28 14.31 -1.02
C LYS A 91 0.32 13.06 -0.39
N THR A 92 -0.46 12.00 -0.23
CA THR A 92 -0.02 10.70 0.32
C THR A 92 1.13 10.12 -0.48
N LYS A 93 1.01 10.08 -1.81
CA LYS A 93 2.07 9.61 -2.71
C LYS A 93 3.36 10.40 -2.53
N ASN A 94 3.28 11.73 -2.45
CA ASN A 94 4.46 12.59 -2.33
C ASN A 94 5.17 12.40 -0.99
N ILE A 95 4.42 12.37 0.12
CA ILE A 95 4.95 12.10 1.45
C ILE A 95 5.58 10.70 1.50
N TYR A 96 4.88 9.68 1.01
CA TYR A 96 5.38 8.32 0.92
C TYR A 96 6.71 8.24 0.15
N TYR A 97 6.79 8.91 -1.01
CA TYR A 97 8.00 8.97 -1.82
C TYR A 97 9.16 9.63 -1.06
N GLN A 98 8.92 10.76 -0.39
CA GLN A 98 9.92 11.46 0.41
C GLN A 98 10.43 10.62 1.60
N ILE A 99 9.54 9.90 2.29
CA ILE A 99 9.91 8.96 3.36
C ILE A 99 10.83 7.86 2.81
N ASN A 100 10.45 7.22 1.71
CA ASN A 100 11.22 6.14 1.10
C ASN A 100 12.60 6.60 0.61
N LYS A 101 12.68 7.83 0.07
CA LYS A 101 13.95 8.44 -0.35
C LYS A 101 14.73 9.05 0.82
N GLN A 102 14.19 9.02 2.04
CA GLN A 102 14.78 9.65 3.23
C GLN A 102 15.08 11.13 3.00
N GLN A 103 14.21 11.81 2.26
CA GLN A 103 14.34 13.23 1.90
C GLN A 103 13.73 14.17 2.94
N ILE A 104 13.01 13.63 3.91
CA ILE A 104 12.43 14.37 5.03
C ILE A 104 12.92 13.78 6.34
N VAL A 105 13.08 14.65 7.34
CA VAL A 105 13.37 14.22 8.72
C VAL A 105 12.07 13.71 9.33
N VAL A 106 12.05 12.42 9.65
CA VAL A 106 10.94 11.77 10.35
C VAL A 106 11.31 11.62 11.81
N GLU A 107 10.40 11.97 12.72
CA GLU A 107 10.63 11.81 14.16
C GLU A 107 10.94 10.33 14.52
N PRO A 108 11.91 10.08 15.41
CA PRO A 108 12.34 8.71 15.75
C PRO A 108 11.21 7.79 16.23
N LYS A 109 10.15 8.35 16.84
CA LYS A 109 8.97 7.59 17.28
C LYS A 109 8.27 6.86 16.12
N PHE A 110 8.30 7.42 14.92
CA PHE A 110 7.66 6.84 13.74
C PHE A 110 8.52 5.78 13.05
N THR A 111 9.84 5.79 13.24
CA THR A 111 10.77 4.88 12.55
C THR A 111 11.22 3.71 13.42
N LYS A 112 11.03 3.80 14.74
CA LYS A 112 11.44 2.77 15.71
C LYS A 112 10.90 1.38 15.34
N ASN A 113 11.79 0.40 15.16
CA ASN A 113 11.45 -0.99 14.83
C ASN A 113 10.67 -1.19 13.53
N VAL A 114 10.59 -0.20 12.63
CA VAL A 114 9.97 -0.41 11.32
C VAL A 114 10.95 -1.23 10.46
N PRO A 115 10.54 -2.39 9.92
CA PRO A 115 11.41 -3.24 9.12
C PRO A 115 11.87 -2.51 7.86
N GLN A 116 13.15 -2.67 7.51
CA GLN A 116 13.73 -2.03 6.34
C GLN A 116 14.70 -2.96 5.62
N TRP A 117 14.48 -3.15 4.32
CA TRP A 117 15.41 -3.86 3.43
C TRP A 117 15.84 -2.94 2.29
N LYS A 118 16.62 -1.91 2.60
CA LYS A 118 16.96 -0.82 1.65
C LYS A 118 17.29 -1.28 0.22
N ARG A 119 18.17 -2.28 0.05
CA ARG A 119 18.55 -2.79 -1.28
C ARG A 119 17.39 -3.46 -2.01
N PHE A 120 16.60 -4.27 -1.31
CA PHE A 120 15.42 -4.92 -1.89
C PHE A 120 14.33 -3.91 -2.18
N ASP A 121 14.04 -2.99 -1.26
CA ASP A 121 13.05 -1.93 -1.46
C ASP A 121 13.41 -1.03 -2.66
N ALA A 122 14.70 -0.72 -2.84
CA ALA A 122 15.17 0.03 -4.00
C ALA A 122 14.95 -0.72 -5.33
N PHE A 123 15.19 -2.04 -5.35
CA PHE A 123 14.90 -2.89 -6.50
C PHE A 123 13.38 -3.00 -6.76
N ALA A 124 12.62 -3.43 -5.75
CA ALA A 124 11.18 -3.69 -5.83
C ALA A 124 10.37 -2.43 -6.18
N SER A 125 10.82 -1.25 -5.72
CA SER A 125 10.16 0.03 -6.01
C SER A 125 10.64 0.68 -7.32
N SER A 126 11.67 0.14 -7.97
CA SER A 126 12.29 0.73 -9.17
C SER A 126 11.34 0.77 -10.36
N TRP A 127 11.57 1.71 -11.29
CA TRP A 127 10.81 1.75 -12.54
C TRP A 127 10.98 0.47 -13.36
N PHE A 128 12.16 -0.14 -13.31
CA PHE A 128 12.41 -1.44 -13.93
C PHE A 128 11.48 -2.53 -13.37
N SER A 129 11.40 -2.67 -12.04
CA SER A 129 10.50 -3.68 -11.44
C SER A 129 9.03 -3.40 -11.73
N ARG A 130 8.62 -2.13 -11.69
CA ARG A 130 7.23 -1.74 -11.99
C ARG A 130 6.88 -2.06 -13.44
N LEU A 131 7.75 -1.70 -14.38
CA LEU A 131 7.56 -1.99 -15.80
C LEU A 131 7.58 -3.49 -16.09
N ALA A 132 8.48 -4.25 -15.45
CA ALA A 132 8.52 -5.71 -15.58
C ALA A 132 7.20 -6.37 -15.17
N TRP A 133 6.63 -5.97 -14.02
CA TRP A 133 5.31 -6.44 -13.61
C TRP A 133 4.19 -5.98 -14.54
N SER A 134 4.20 -4.72 -14.98
CA SER A 134 3.21 -4.22 -15.93
C SER A 134 3.22 -4.99 -17.26
N ILE A 135 4.40 -5.31 -17.79
CA ILE A 135 4.57 -6.14 -18.99
C ILE A 135 4.08 -7.56 -18.71
N ALA A 136 4.45 -8.17 -17.58
CA ALA A 136 4.00 -9.51 -17.21
C ALA A 136 2.47 -9.58 -17.12
N TYR A 137 1.83 -8.59 -16.50
CA TYR A 137 0.37 -8.49 -16.43
C TYR A 137 -0.24 -8.27 -17.82
N PHE A 138 0.33 -7.38 -18.63
CA PHE A 138 -0.15 -7.15 -19.99
C PHE A 138 -0.08 -8.43 -20.82
N SER A 139 1.04 -9.16 -20.78
CA SER A 139 1.22 -10.43 -21.47
C SER A 139 0.22 -11.49 -20.98
N PHE A 140 -0.03 -11.56 -19.67
CA PHE A 140 -1.06 -12.45 -19.12
C PHE A 140 -2.45 -12.11 -19.66
N PHE A 141 -2.84 -10.83 -19.66
CA PHE A 141 -4.11 -10.39 -20.22
C PHE A 141 -4.19 -10.66 -21.72
N PHE A 142 -3.12 -10.39 -22.46
CA PHE A 142 -3.05 -10.60 -23.90
C PHE A 142 -3.31 -12.06 -24.29
N VAL A 143 -2.76 -13.01 -23.53
CA VAL A 143 -2.91 -14.45 -23.80
C VAL A 143 -4.26 -15.00 -23.35
N TYR A 144 -4.75 -14.60 -22.17
CA TYR A 144 -5.90 -15.24 -21.54
C TYR A 144 -7.22 -14.49 -21.66
N THR A 145 -7.23 -13.31 -22.28
CA THR A 145 -8.47 -12.55 -22.49
C THR A 145 -9.35 -13.22 -23.54
N THR A 146 -10.58 -13.55 -23.16
CA THR A 146 -11.57 -14.18 -24.05
C THR A 146 -12.65 -13.20 -24.54
N SER A 147 -12.69 -11.98 -24.00
CA SER A 147 -13.66 -10.96 -24.38
C SER A 147 -13.12 -9.56 -24.06
N ALA A 148 -13.45 -8.57 -24.91
CA ALA A 148 -12.90 -7.22 -24.82
C ALA A 148 -13.11 -6.54 -23.47
N TRP A 149 -14.24 -6.79 -22.79
CA TRP A 149 -14.53 -6.17 -21.49
C TRP A 149 -13.52 -6.55 -20.40
N GLN A 150 -12.84 -7.70 -20.51
CA GLN A 150 -11.87 -8.14 -19.50
C GLN A 150 -10.68 -7.19 -19.42
N TRP A 151 -10.34 -6.48 -20.49
CA TRP A 151 -9.31 -5.45 -20.48
C TRP A 151 -9.62 -4.27 -19.56
N LEU A 152 -10.88 -4.05 -19.19
CA LEU A 152 -11.26 -3.04 -18.17
C LEU A 152 -10.66 -3.36 -16.80
N LEU A 153 -10.29 -4.62 -16.54
CA LEU A 153 -9.66 -5.06 -15.29
C LEU A 153 -8.13 -4.86 -15.30
N PHE A 154 -7.52 -4.57 -16.46
CA PHE A 154 -6.07 -4.40 -16.55
C PHE A 154 -5.57 -3.15 -15.77
N PRO A 155 -6.21 -1.97 -15.88
CA PRO A 155 -5.87 -0.84 -15.01
C PRO A 155 -6.02 -1.16 -13.52
N VAL A 156 -7.02 -1.97 -13.15
CA VAL A 156 -7.23 -2.41 -11.76
C VAL A 156 -6.05 -3.26 -11.28
N ALA A 157 -5.58 -4.21 -12.08
CA ALA A 157 -4.39 -5.01 -11.78
C ALA A 157 -3.14 -4.15 -11.53
N LEU A 158 -2.98 -3.06 -12.31
CA LEU A 158 -1.83 -2.17 -12.17
C LEU A 158 -1.91 -1.28 -10.91
N LEU A 159 -3.11 -0.95 -10.45
CA LEU A 159 -3.38 0.10 -9.47
C LEU A 159 -4.04 -0.40 -8.17
N MET A 160 -3.90 -1.68 -7.82
CA MET A 160 -4.48 -2.26 -6.59
C MET A 160 -4.14 -1.48 -5.31
N ALA A 161 -2.86 -1.21 -5.04
CA ALA A 161 -2.47 -0.51 -3.82
C ALA A 161 -3.11 0.90 -3.65
N PRO A 162 -3.09 1.80 -4.65
CA PRO A 162 -3.79 3.08 -4.52
C PRO A 162 -5.32 2.93 -4.45
N ILE A 163 -5.93 1.95 -5.12
CA ILE A 163 -7.37 1.66 -4.99
C ILE A 163 -7.71 1.27 -3.55
N HIS A 164 -6.98 0.32 -2.96
CA HIS A 164 -7.16 -0.06 -1.55
C HIS A 164 -6.90 1.11 -0.60
N GLY A 165 -5.92 1.96 -0.93
CA GLY A 165 -5.61 3.17 -0.18
C GLY A 165 -6.80 4.13 -0.11
N VAL A 166 -7.48 4.39 -1.23
CA VAL A 166 -8.69 5.22 -1.24
C VAL A 166 -9.79 4.60 -0.37
N ILE A 167 -10.06 3.31 -0.54
CA ILE A 167 -11.12 2.63 0.22
C ILE A 167 -10.89 2.74 1.74
N ILE A 168 -9.66 2.54 2.20
CA ILE A 168 -9.37 2.54 3.64
C ILE A 168 -9.25 3.98 4.18
N ASN A 169 -8.54 4.86 3.47
CA ASN A 169 -8.17 6.18 3.99
C ASN A 169 -9.24 7.23 3.76
N TRP A 170 -10.07 7.09 2.74
CA TRP A 170 -11.17 8.01 2.44
C TRP A 170 -12.49 7.45 2.94
N ASP A 171 -12.93 6.33 2.37
CA ASP A 171 -14.26 5.80 2.68
C ASP A 171 -14.33 5.35 4.14
N GLY A 172 -13.26 4.75 4.67
CA GLY A 172 -13.17 4.31 6.07
C GLY A 172 -13.30 5.43 7.11
N HIS A 173 -13.06 6.69 6.74
CA HIS A 173 -13.15 7.85 7.64
C HIS A 173 -14.41 8.70 7.42
N ILE A 174 -15.11 8.52 6.30
CA ILE A 174 -16.30 9.30 5.95
C ILE A 174 -17.58 8.48 6.14
N PHE A 175 -17.54 7.20 5.82
CA PHE A 175 -18.73 6.34 5.78
C PHE A 175 -18.63 5.23 6.84
N GLY A 176 -19.65 5.13 7.68
CA GLY A 176 -19.74 4.07 8.67
C GLY A 176 -20.49 4.46 9.92
N TYR A 177 -20.31 3.66 10.96
CA TYR A 177 -20.88 3.85 12.28
C TYR A 177 -19.78 3.65 13.34
N VAL A 178 -19.89 4.36 14.45
CA VAL A 178 -18.90 4.34 15.53
C VAL A 178 -19.43 3.50 16.68
N ASN A 179 -18.82 2.32 16.89
CA ASN A 179 -19.18 1.42 18.00
C ASN A 179 -18.46 1.76 19.31
N PHE A 180 -17.23 2.26 19.22
CA PHE A 180 -16.36 2.55 20.35
C PHE A 180 -15.91 4.00 20.30
N LYS A 181 -15.79 4.65 21.45
CA LYS A 181 -15.35 6.05 21.51
C LYS A 181 -13.88 6.15 21.06
N SER A 182 -13.66 6.69 19.87
CA SER A 182 -12.33 7.10 19.37
C SER A 182 -12.10 8.60 19.60
N LYS A 183 -10.84 9.03 19.48
CA LYS A 183 -10.45 10.45 19.48
C LYS A 183 -10.44 11.06 18.07
N ASP A 184 -10.56 10.22 17.05
CA ASP A 184 -10.51 10.54 15.63
C ASP A 184 -11.66 9.85 14.89
N THR A 185 -11.75 10.09 13.59
CA THR A 185 -12.76 9.55 12.65
C THR A 185 -12.45 8.15 12.14
N SER A 186 -11.44 7.47 12.68
CA SER A 186 -11.04 6.12 12.27
C SER A 186 -11.97 5.02 12.76
#